data_AF-A0A7D5UYE0-F1
#
_entry.id   AF-A0A7D5UYE0-F1
#
_cell.length_a   1.000
_cell.length_b   1.000
_cell.length_c   1.000
_cell.angle_alpha   90.00
_cell.angle_beta   90.00
_cell.angle_gamma   90.00
#
_symmetry.space_group_name_H-M   'P 1'
#
loop_
_entity.id
_entity.type
_entity.pdbx_description
1 polymer ?
#
loop_
_entity_poly.entity_id
_entity_poly.type
_entity_poly.pdbx_seq_one_letter_code
_entity_poly.pdbx_strand_id
1 'polypeptide(L)'
;MPSQGSLSTSLYGSQSIGIDARSLTDSRPANYAKRAGIAASYPLRGIWYFLRNKEFWPLFSGRLLPLSLISFLVYFILFTFAFLPQFAFLAIFHGWGAWVNAVVLTLGEGLIIIQGLFEGFFVDECRVDVFDATFIKLGLKDLVSPHRILFNEAPNPVKMLGKPTSPAIYQPWSIIQIVELVVFLPLNLVPYVGTPAFIIITGTRLGKLSHYRWFQLRGLSKEEQKREIKLLTWDYVWFGTVAMILELIPILSFFFLLTTTTGSALWAARIEDERKRTGVDSLIVNEQVPTEAPPEYSDNMA
;
A
#
# COMPACT_ATOMS: atom_id res chain seq x y z
N MET A 1 -3.26 -22.06 66.01
CA MET A 1 -1.99 -22.14 65.23
C MET A 1 -1.91 -23.52 64.60
N PRO A 2 -1.37 -23.72 63.38
CA PRO A 2 -0.96 -22.77 62.31
C PRO A 2 -1.81 -22.97 61.01
N SER A 3 -1.97 -22.01 60.07
CA SER A 3 -1.04 -21.57 58.96
C SER A 3 -0.82 -22.69 57.92
N GLN A 4 -0.79 -22.57 56.57
CA GLN A 4 -0.75 -21.59 55.46
C GLN A 4 -1.32 -22.36 54.23
N GLY A 5 -1.63 -21.85 53.03
CA GLY A 5 -1.18 -20.68 52.30
C GLY A 5 -1.86 -20.60 50.91
N SER A 6 -1.62 -19.46 50.28
CA SER A 6 -2.07 -18.97 48.96
C SER A 6 -1.97 -19.92 47.77
N LEU A 7 -2.88 -19.77 46.80
CA LEU A 7 -2.51 -19.52 45.40
C LEU A 7 -3.71 -18.97 44.60
N SER A 8 -3.50 -17.77 44.09
CA SER A 8 -4.29 -17.07 43.09
C SER A 8 -4.39 -17.87 41.80
N THR A 9 -5.58 -17.95 41.19
CA THR A 9 -5.69 -18.21 39.76
C THR A 9 -6.75 -17.29 39.18
N SER A 10 -6.27 -16.16 38.68
CA SER A 10 -6.93 -15.34 37.69
C SER A 10 -7.29 -16.23 36.51
N LEU A 11 -8.59 -16.49 36.29
CA LEU A 11 -9.10 -16.98 35.02
C LEU A 11 -9.42 -15.77 34.15
N TYR A 12 -8.36 -15.07 33.73
CA TYR A 12 -8.39 -14.27 32.52
C TYR A 12 -8.28 -15.24 31.35
N GLY A 13 -9.41 -15.48 30.71
CA GLY A 13 -9.51 -16.24 29.48
C GLY A 13 -10.55 -15.57 28.61
N SER A 14 -10.33 -14.29 28.28
CA SER A 14 -11.08 -13.59 27.25
C SER A 14 -10.96 -14.40 25.95
N GLN A 15 -11.99 -15.17 25.64
CA GLN A 15 -12.19 -15.71 24.30
C GLN A 15 -12.25 -14.52 23.37
N SER A 16 -11.17 -14.31 22.62
CA SER A 16 -11.16 -13.41 21.48
C SER A 16 -12.18 -13.94 20.48
N ILE A 17 -13.40 -13.39 20.50
CA ILE A 17 -14.39 -13.56 19.43
C ILE A 17 -13.90 -12.72 18.25
N GLY A 18 -12.79 -13.18 17.66
CA GLY A 18 -12.23 -12.64 16.45
C GLY A 18 -12.97 -13.25 15.27
N ILE A 19 -13.97 -12.54 14.76
CA ILE A 19 -14.35 -12.54 13.34
C ILE A 19 -14.48 -13.95 12.72
N ASP A 20 -15.38 -14.78 13.26
CA ASP A 20 -15.95 -15.92 12.55
C ASP A 20 -17.22 -15.48 11.78
N ALA A 21 -17.07 -14.42 10.96
CA ALA A 21 -18.11 -13.96 10.04
C ALA A 21 -17.77 -14.28 8.58
N ARG A 22 -17.12 -15.42 8.35
CA ARG A 22 -17.19 -16.08 7.05
C ARG A 22 -17.37 -17.57 7.24
N SER A 23 -18.63 -18.00 7.12
CA SER A 23 -18.96 -19.31 6.58
C SER A 23 -18.33 -19.43 5.18
N LEU A 24 -17.09 -19.92 5.12
CA LEU A 24 -16.38 -20.21 3.87
C LEU A 24 -16.69 -21.64 3.46
N THR A 25 -17.90 -21.86 2.98
CA THR A 25 -18.15 -22.93 2.01
C THR A 25 -17.44 -22.55 0.72
N ASP A 26 -16.38 -23.30 0.42
CA ASP A 26 -15.78 -23.60 -0.90
C ASP A 26 -14.26 -23.48 -0.89
N SER A 27 -13.63 -24.58 -1.31
CA SER A 27 -12.19 -24.88 -1.41
C SER A 27 -11.24 -23.70 -1.10
N ARG A 28 -10.41 -23.88 -0.05
CA ARG A 28 -9.30 -22.98 0.33
C ARG A 28 -8.55 -22.35 -0.87
N PRO A 29 -8.17 -23.08 -1.95
CA PRO A 29 -7.50 -22.49 -3.11
C PRO A 29 -8.35 -21.49 -3.92
N ALA A 30 -9.65 -21.72 -4.09
CA ALA A 30 -10.53 -20.83 -4.86
C ALA A 30 -10.63 -19.45 -4.20
N ASN A 31 -10.64 -19.40 -2.87
CA ASN A 31 -10.63 -18.16 -2.11
C ASN A 31 -9.32 -17.37 -2.28
N TYR A 32 -8.16 -18.04 -2.29
CA TYR A 32 -6.88 -17.37 -2.54
C TYR A 32 -6.78 -16.84 -3.98
N ALA A 33 -7.26 -17.61 -4.97
CA ALA A 33 -7.30 -17.17 -6.36
C ALA A 33 -8.23 -15.97 -6.54
N LYS A 34 -9.41 -15.99 -5.92
CA LYS A 34 -10.36 -14.87 -5.92
C LYS A 34 -9.76 -13.62 -5.29
N ARG A 35 -9.12 -13.73 -4.13
CA ARG A 35 -8.42 -12.63 -3.46
C ARG A 35 -7.32 -12.05 -4.35
N ALA A 36 -6.47 -12.91 -4.91
CA ALA A 36 -5.42 -12.52 -5.84
C ALA A 36 -5.97 -11.73 -7.03
N GLY A 37 -7.00 -12.25 -7.70
CA GLY A 37 -7.62 -11.58 -8.85
C GLY A 37 -8.27 -10.25 -8.49
N ILE A 38 -8.93 -10.15 -7.33
CA ILE A 38 -9.50 -8.88 -6.84
C ILE A 38 -8.38 -7.87 -6.61
N ALA A 39 -7.33 -8.24 -5.87
CA ALA A 39 -6.22 -7.35 -5.53
C ALA A 39 -5.45 -6.89 -6.78
N ALA A 40 -5.11 -7.82 -7.68
CA ALA A 40 -4.47 -7.56 -8.97
C ALA A 40 -5.28 -6.63 -9.87
N SER A 41 -6.60 -6.57 -9.70
CA SER A 41 -7.46 -5.70 -10.53
C SER A 41 -7.40 -4.23 -10.12
N TYR A 42 -6.99 -3.88 -8.90
CA TYR A 42 -7.05 -2.49 -8.44
C TYR A 42 -6.10 -1.52 -9.13
N PRO A 43 -4.83 -1.87 -9.44
CA PRO A 43 -3.98 -0.99 -10.25
C PRO A 43 -4.64 -0.65 -11.60
N LEU A 44 -5.29 -1.63 -12.24
CA LEU A 44 -6.02 -1.43 -13.50
C LEU A 44 -7.29 -0.59 -13.31
N ARG A 45 -8.06 -0.83 -12.24
CA ARG A 45 -9.22 0.00 -11.89
C ARG A 45 -8.81 1.44 -11.59
N GLY A 46 -7.64 1.64 -10.99
CA GLY A 46 -7.03 2.93 -10.73
C GLY A 46 -6.81 3.73 -12.00
N ILE A 47 -6.27 3.10 -13.05
CA ILE A 47 -6.12 3.72 -14.38
C ILE A 47 -7.48 4.19 -14.91
N TRP A 48 -8.47 3.29 -14.93
CA TRP A 48 -9.79 3.62 -15.46
C TRP A 48 -10.47 4.74 -14.67
N TYR A 49 -10.39 4.68 -13.34
CA TYR A 49 -10.97 5.69 -12.46
C TYR A 49 -10.29 7.05 -12.63
N PHE A 50 -8.97 7.09 -12.69
CA PHE A 50 -8.20 8.33 -12.88
C PHE A 50 -8.53 8.98 -14.23
N LEU A 51 -8.61 8.20 -15.30
CA LEU A 51 -8.94 8.71 -16.63
C LEU A 51 -10.38 9.24 -16.71
N ARG A 52 -11.33 8.58 -16.03
CA ARG A 52 -12.75 9.00 -16.02
C ARG A 52 -12.99 10.28 -15.21
N ASN A 53 -12.15 10.57 -14.24
CA ASN A 53 -12.31 11.72 -13.35
C ASN A 53 -11.33 12.84 -13.72
N LYS A 54 -11.76 13.75 -14.60
CA LYS A 54 -10.94 14.85 -15.12
C LYS A 54 -10.41 15.81 -14.05
N GLU A 55 -11.05 15.87 -12.89
CA GLU A 55 -10.61 16.68 -11.74
C GLU A 55 -9.24 16.28 -11.19
N PHE A 56 -8.77 15.05 -11.45
CA PHE A 56 -7.44 14.56 -11.03
C PHE A 56 -6.33 14.99 -12.00
N TRP A 57 -6.65 15.37 -13.23
CA TRP A 57 -5.65 15.68 -14.26
C TRP A 57 -4.73 16.85 -13.90
N PRO A 58 -5.18 17.93 -13.21
CA PRO A 58 -4.30 19.00 -12.76
C PRO A 58 -3.18 18.54 -11.81
N LEU A 59 -3.42 17.49 -11.01
CA LEU A 59 -2.40 16.93 -10.10
C LEU A 59 -1.22 16.31 -10.87
N PHE A 60 -1.51 15.83 -12.08
CA PHE A 60 -0.58 15.13 -12.96
C PHE A 60 0.06 16.06 -14.00
N SER A 61 -0.71 16.97 -14.62
CA SER A 61 -0.29 17.72 -15.81
C SER A 61 0.91 18.63 -15.58
N GLY A 62 1.04 19.23 -14.39
CA GLY A 62 2.16 20.12 -14.06
C GLY A 62 3.49 19.39 -13.85
N ARG A 63 3.46 18.11 -13.52
CA ARG A 63 4.65 17.30 -13.17
C ARG A 63 4.98 16.25 -14.24
N LEU A 64 4.02 15.87 -15.08
CA LEU A 64 4.19 14.81 -16.07
C LEU A 64 5.39 15.03 -16.98
N LEU A 65 5.43 16.17 -17.68
CA LEU A 65 6.48 16.41 -18.68
C LEU A 65 7.89 16.37 -18.08
N PRO A 66 8.21 17.14 -17.00
CA PRO A 66 9.56 17.09 -16.44
C PRO A 66 9.91 15.69 -15.87
N LEU A 67 8.97 15.01 -15.21
CA LEU A 67 9.25 13.70 -14.61
C LEU A 67 9.35 12.58 -15.66
N SER A 68 8.57 12.62 -16.73
CA SER A 68 8.70 11.69 -17.86
C SER A 68 10.02 11.90 -18.61
N LEU A 69 10.49 13.15 -18.77
CA LEU A 69 11.81 13.42 -19.35
C LEU A 69 12.93 12.87 -18.48
N ILE A 70 12.85 13.05 -17.16
CA ILE A 70 13.82 12.49 -16.21
C ILE A 70 13.80 10.96 -16.28
N SER A 71 12.62 10.33 -16.23
CA SER A 71 12.48 8.88 -16.36
C SER A 71 13.06 8.37 -17.68
N PHE A 72 12.77 9.04 -18.79
CA PHE A 72 13.34 8.72 -20.10
C PHE A 72 14.86 8.81 -20.09
N LEU A 73 15.43 9.89 -19.54
CA LEU A 73 16.88 10.07 -19.47
C LEU A 73 17.56 8.99 -18.62
N VAL A 74 16.98 8.65 -17.47
CA VAL A 74 17.49 7.56 -16.61
C VAL A 74 17.51 6.24 -17.38
N TYR A 75 16.40 5.87 -18.02
CA TYR A 75 16.35 4.64 -18.80
C TYR A 75 17.29 4.69 -20.01
N PHE A 76 17.38 5.82 -20.71
CA PHE A 76 18.31 5.98 -21.82
C PHE A 76 19.76 5.71 -21.40
N ILE A 77 20.19 6.27 -20.26
CA ILE A 77 21.54 6.04 -19.72
C ILE A 77 21.72 4.57 -19.33
N LEU A 78 20.77 3.98 -18.59
CA LEU A 78 20.87 2.57 -18.16
C LEU A 78 20.90 1.60 -19.34
N PHE A 79 20.06 1.80 -20.35
CA PHE A 79 20.07 0.96 -21.55
C PHE A 79 21.31 1.18 -22.42
N THR A 80 21.92 2.37 -22.37
CA THR A 80 23.17 2.63 -23.11
C THR A 80 24.37 1.95 -22.44
N PHE A 81 24.46 2.02 -21.11
CA PHE A 81 25.68 1.61 -20.38
C PHE A 81 25.56 0.31 -19.59
N ALA A 82 24.42 0.02 -18.98
CA ALA A 82 24.23 -1.14 -18.11
C ALA A 82 23.69 -2.37 -18.88
N PHE A 83 22.80 -2.15 -19.84
CA PHE A 83 22.11 -3.24 -20.54
C PHE A 83 23.07 -4.20 -21.26
N LEU A 84 24.04 -3.70 -22.02
CA LEU A 84 24.93 -4.56 -22.82
C LEU A 84 25.83 -5.45 -21.93
N PRO A 85 26.49 -4.92 -20.88
CA PRO A 85 27.20 -5.76 -19.90
C PRO A 85 26.27 -6.78 -19.21
N GLN A 86 25.07 -6.38 -18.78
CA GLN A 86 24.11 -7.27 -18.12
C GLN A 86 23.65 -8.40 -19.05
N PHE A 87 23.32 -8.06 -20.30
CA PHE A 87 22.94 -9.02 -21.33
C PHE A 87 24.07 -10.01 -21.61
N ALA A 88 25.30 -9.52 -21.81
CA ALA A 88 26.45 -10.37 -22.08
C ALA A 88 26.70 -11.36 -20.93
N PHE A 89 26.58 -10.90 -19.67
CA PHE A 89 26.73 -11.76 -18.50
C PHE A 89 25.61 -12.81 -18.41
N LEU A 90 24.34 -12.41 -18.60
CA LEU A 90 23.20 -13.32 -18.57
C LEU A 90 23.19 -14.31 -19.75
N ALA A 91 23.75 -13.94 -20.90
CA ALA A 91 23.85 -14.78 -22.09
C ALA A 91 24.68 -16.05 -21.83
N ILE A 92 25.63 -16.00 -20.88
CA ILE A 92 26.44 -17.15 -20.46
C ILE A 92 25.55 -18.27 -19.90
N PHE A 93 24.49 -17.91 -19.17
CA PHE A 93 23.61 -18.87 -18.47
C PHE A 93 22.30 -19.14 -19.23
N HIS A 94 21.76 -18.14 -19.93
CA HIS A 94 20.41 -18.17 -20.50
C HIS A 94 20.36 -18.31 -22.04
N GLY A 95 21.50 -18.22 -22.72
CA GLY A 95 21.55 -18.24 -24.19
C GLY A 95 20.69 -17.13 -24.79
N TRP A 96 19.88 -17.46 -25.80
CA TRP A 96 19.02 -16.50 -26.50
C TRP A 96 17.99 -15.82 -25.58
N GLY A 97 17.50 -16.47 -24.53
CA GLY A 97 16.52 -15.88 -23.61
C GLY A 97 17.08 -14.75 -22.73
N ALA A 98 18.39 -14.55 -22.71
CA ALA A 98 19.06 -13.58 -21.85
C ALA A 98 18.61 -12.14 -22.07
N TRP A 99 18.22 -11.76 -23.29
CA TRP A 99 17.85 -10.38 -23.59
C TRP A 99 16.56 -9.97 -22.85
N VAL A 100 15.59 -10.89 -22.70
CA VAL A 100 14.35 -10.62 -21.97
C VAL A 100 14.64 -10.37 -20.49
N ASN A 101 15.45 -11.25 -19.89
CA ASN A 101 15.84 -11.13 -18.48
C ASN A 101 16.66 -9.85 -18.25
N ALA A 102 17.58 -9.52 -19.17
CA ALA A 102 18.36 -8.30 -19.12
C ALA A 102 17.46 -7.06 -19.20
N VAL A 103 16.48 -7.01 -20.12
CA VAL A 103 15.50 -5.91 -20.21
C VAL A 103 14.77 -5.72 -18.89
N VAL A 104 14.21 -6.78 -18.31
CA VAL A 104 13.46 -6.66 -17.05
C VAL A 104 14.36 -6.23 -15.90
N LEU A 105 15.59 -6.74 -15.83
CA LEU A 105 16.56 -6.35 -14.82
C LEU A 105 16.90 -4.85 -14.93
N THR A 106 17.26 -4.38 -16.12
CA THR A 106 17.56 -2.96 -16.38
C THR A 106 16.34 -2.08 -16.07
N LEU A 107 15.12 -2.52 -16.42
CA LEU A 107 13.89 -1.79 -16.10
C LEU A 107 13.63 -1.71 -14.59
N GLY A 108 13.87 -2.80 -13.87
CA GLY A 108 13.70 -2.88 -12.41
C GLY A 108 14.71 -2.01 -11.64
N GLU A 109 15.97 -2.01 -12.06
CA GLU A 109 16.99 -1.10 -11.51
C GLU A 109 16.63 0.37 -11.77
N GLY A 110 16.21 0.69 -12.99
CA GLY A 110 15.77 2.03 -13.34
C GLY A 110 14.54 2.48 -12.56
N LEU A 111 13.61 1.57 -12.26
CA LEU A 111 12.42 1.86 -11.46
C LEU A 111 12.80 2.29 -10.03
N ILE A 112 13.81 1.67 -9.42
CA ILE A 112 14.28 2.05 -8.07
C ILE A 112 14.95 3.42 -8.10
N ILE A 113 15.76 3.70 -9.12
CA ILE A 113 16.37 5.03 -9.31
C ILE A 113 15.27 6.09 -9.51
N ILE A 114 14.29 5.81 -10.37
CA ILE A 114 13.17 6.71 -10.65
C ILE A 114 12.33 6.95 -9.39
N GLN A 115 12.03 5.91 -8.60
CA GLN A 115 11.30 6.08 -7.34
C GLN A 115 12.07 6.97 -6.36
N GLY A 116 13.38 6.76 -6.22
CA GLY A 116 14.23 7.64 -5.39
C GLY A 116 14.25 9.10 -5.89
N LEU A 117 14.29 9.30 -7.22
CA LEU A 117 14.20 10.65 -7.80
C LEU A 117 12.84 11.28 -7.56
N PHE A 118 11.76 10.55 -7.79
CA PHE A 118 10.38 11.03 -7.61
C PHE A 118 10.12 11.50 -6.20
N GLU A 119 10.61 10.77 -5.21
CA GLU A 119 10.57 11.22 -3.83
C GLU A 119 11.25 12.59 -3.64
N GLY A 120 12.47 12.74 -4.17
CA GLY A 120 13.21 14.01 -4.13
C GLY A 120 12.51 15.17 -4.85
N PHE A 121 11.62 14.89 -5.81
CA PHE A 121 10.82 15.89 -6.54
C PHE A 121 9.42 16.14 -5.95
N PHE A 122 9.18 15.78 -4.69
CA PHE A 122 7.88 15.94 -4.01
C PHE A 122 6.71 15.22 -4.71
N VAL A 123 6.99 14.11 -5.40
CA VAL A 123 5.94 13.25 -5.99
C VAL A 123 5.08 12.60 -4.91
N ASP A 124 5.65 12.35 -3.74
CA ASP A 124 4.93 11.78 -2.61
C ASP A 124 3.78 12.66 -2.14
N GLU A 125 3.93 13.99 -2.15
CA GLU A 125 2.82 14.92 -1.90
C GLU A 125 1.69 14.74 -2.92
N CYS A 126 2.06 14.61 -4.20
CA CYS A 126 1.09 14.35 -5.27
C CYS A 126 0.35 13.03 -5.09
N ARG A 127 1.04 11.98 -4.62
CA ARG A 127 0.42 10.68 -4.33
C ARG A 127 -0.53 10.79 -3.15
N VAL A 128 -0.15 11.52 -2.10
CA VAL A 128 -1.06 11.84 -0.98
C VAL A 128 -2.28 12.61 -1.48
N ASP A 129 -2.11 13.63 -2.33
CA ASP A 129 -3.22 14.40 -2.90
C ASP A 129 -4.18 13.50 -3.69
N VAL A 130 -3.67 12.64 -4.56
CA VAL A 130 -4.48 11.72 -5.35
C VAL A 130 -5.21 10.71 -4.45
N PHE A 131 -4.54 10.19 -3.43
CA PHE A 131 -5.12 9.24 -2.48
C PHE A 131 -6.26 9.90 -1.68
N ASP A 132 -5.99 11.04 -1.06
CA ASP A 132 -6.93 11.77 -0.21
C ASP A 132 -8.14 12.28 -1.03
N ALA A 133 -7.92 12.82 -2.23
CA ALA A 133 -9.00 13.23 -3.14
C ALA A 133 -9.89 12.04 -3.55
N THR A 134 -9.30 10.86 -3.73
CA THR A 134 -10.06 9.63 -4.00
C THR A 134 -10.93 9.25 -2.81
N PHE A 135 -10.40 9.30 -1.59
CA PHE A 135 -11.17 9.03 -0.36
C PHE A 135 -12.33 10.00 -0.18
N ILE A 136 -12.08 11.30 -0.37
CA ILE A 136 -13.11 12.34 -0.31
C ILE A 136 -14.24 12.03 -1.31
N LYS A 137 -13.88 11.71 -2.55
CA LYS A 137 -14.85 11.40 -3.60
C LYS A 137 -15.70 10.16 -3.29
N LEU A 138 -15.13 9.20 -2.58
CA LEU A 138 -15.81 7.98 -2.14
C LEU A 138 -16.58 8.16 -0.82
N GLY A 139 -16.68 9.39 -0.30
CA GLY A 139 -17.42 9.68 0.93
C GLY A 139 -16.67 9.39 2.23
N LEU A 140 -15.36 9.14 2.17
CA LEU A 140 -14.49 8.88 3.33
C LEU A 140 -13.79 10.15 3.80
N LYS A 141 -14.46 11.30 3.68
CA LYS A 141 -13.94 12.61 4.04
C LYS A 141 -13.54 12.68 5.52
N ASP A 142 -14.29 12.02 6.40
CA ASP A 142 -14.07 12.04 7.86
C ASP A 142 -12.73 11.41 8.27
N LEU A 143 -12.17 10.50 7.46
CA LEU A 143 -10.83 9.94 7.70
C LEU A 143 -9.72 10.91 7.26
N VAL A 144 -10.01 11.78 6.30
CA VAL A 144 -9.03 12.74 5.74
C VAL A 144 -8.98 14.04 6.55
N SER A 145 -10.13 14.53 7.03
CA SER A 145 -10.23 15.82 7.72
C SER A 145 -9.32 16.02 8.94
N PRO A 146 -9.00 15.01 9.77
CA PRO A 146 -8.09 15.20 10.90
C PRO A 146 -6.64 15.45 10.47
N HIS A 147 -6.27 15.03 9.25
CA HIS A 147 -4.89 15.00 8.76
C HIS A 147 -4.56 16.12 7.77
N ARG A 148 -5.56 16.95 7.42
CA ARG A 148 -5.43 17.99 6.40
C ARG A 148 -6.56 19.02 6.48
N ILE A 149 -6.25 20.27 6.17
CA ILE A 149 -7.26 21.32 6.03
C ILE A 149 -8.10 21.04 4.78
N LEU A 150 -9.44 21.09 4.90
CA LEU A 150 -10.36 20.86 3.80
C LEU A 150 -11.24 22.09 3.53
N PHE A 151 -11.27 22.54 2.28
CA PHE A 151 -12.11 23.66 1.84
C PHE A 151 -13.48 23.17 1.42
N ASN A 152 -14.40 23.01 2.37
CA ASN A 152 -15.71 22.37 2.15
C ASN A 152 -16.57 22.98 1.03
N GLU A 153 -16.34 24.24 0.69
CA GLU A 153 -17.05 24.98 -0.37
C GLU A 153 -16.45 24.77 -1.77
N ALA A 154 -15.35 24.02 -1.88
CA ALA A 154 -14.68 23.77 -3.14
C ALA A 154 -15.54 22.91 -4.10
N PRO A 155 -15.49 23.17 -5.41
CA PRO A 155 -16.39 22.52 -6.37
C PRO A 155 -16.01 21.06 -6.69
N ASN A 156 -14.83 20.59 -6.28
CA ASN A 156 -14.42 19.20 -6.49
C ASN A 156 -13.44 18.70 -5.41
N PRO A 157 -13.28 17.37 -5.25
CA PRO A 157 -12.44 16.76 -4.23
C PRO A 157 -10.97 17.22 -4.24
N VAL A 158 -10.40 17.44 -5.42
CA VAL A 158 -9.01 17.87 -5.57
C VAL A 158 -8.82 19.31 -5.09
N LYS A 159 -9.73 20.21 -5.43
CA LYS A 159 -9.71 21.61 -4.98
C LYS A 159 -10.08 21.76 -3.50
N MET A 160 -10.72 20.74 -2.92
CA MET A 160 -11.03 20.70 -1.49
C MET A 160 -9.76 20.50 -0.64
N LEU A 161 -8.69 19.96 -1.22
CA LEU A 161 -7.45 19.69 -0.51
C LEU A 161 -6.68 20.99 -0.20
N GLY A 162 -6.58 21.35 1.09
CA GLY A 162 -5.69 22.39 1.59
C GLY A 162 -4.25 21.91 1.77
N LYS A 163 -3.43 22.57 2.59
CA LYS A 163 -2.11 22.03 2.94
C LYS A 163 -2.23 20.86 3.94
N PRO A 164 -1.47 19.76 3.78
CA PRO A 164 -1.38 18.71 4.80
C PRO A 164 -0.93 19.28 6.16
N THR A 165 -1.57 18.84 7.24
CA THR A 165 -1.18 19.21 8.62
C THR A 165 -0.27 18.16 9.25
N SER A 166 -0.23 16.96 8.68
CA SER A 166 0.73 15.90 8.96
C SER A 166 1.72 15.72 7.81
N PRO A 167 2.88 15.06 8.02
CA PRO A 167 3.85 14.82 6.96
C PRO A 167 3.21 14.13 5.75
N ALA A 168 3.39 14.71 4.55
CA ALA A 168 2.85 14.20 3.31
C ALA A 168 3.69 13.03 2.75
N ILE A 169 3.94 12.03 3.57
CA ILE A 169 4.74 10.85 3.22
C ILE A 169 3.78 9.76 2.74
N TYR A 170 3.80 9.48 1.44
CA TYR A 170 2.98 8.41 0.86
C TYR A 170 3.63 7.05 1.10
N GLN A 171 4.95 6.95 0.94
CA GLN A 171 5.73 5.76 1.26
C GLN A 171 7.04 6.17 1.92
N PRO A 172 7.41 5.61 3.10
CA PRO A 172 8.67 5.95 3.72
C PRO A 172 9.81 5.39 2.86
N TRP A 173 10.72 6.26 2.43
CA TRP A 173 11.94 5.80 1.78
C TRP A 173 12.72 4.87 2.67
N SER A 174 13.47 3.99 2.03
CA SER A 174 14.23 3.02 2.78
C SER A 174 15.44 2.59 1.97
N ILE A 175 16.63 2.81 2.52
CA ILE A 175 17.89 2.24 1.99
C ILE A 175 17.78 0.72 1.82
N ILE A 176 16.89 0.09 2.60
CA ILE A 176 16.56 -1.33 2.48
C ILE A 176 16.08 -1.68 1.06
N GLN A 177 15.48 -0.78 0.27
CA GLN A 177 15.10 -1.09 -1.12
C GLN A 177 16.32 -1.36 -2.00
N ILE A 178 17.36 -0.55 -1.82
CA ILE A 178 18.61 -0.69 -2.57
C ILE A 178 19.32 -1.98 -2.12
N VAL A 179 19.35 -2.25 -0.81
CA VAL A 179 19.93 -3.48 -0.27
C VAL A 179 19.17 -4.72 -0.75
N GLU A 180 17.84 -4.72 -0.69
CA GLU A 180 17.01 -5.82 -1.20
C GLU A 180 17.24 -6.04 -2.69
N LEU A 181 17.32 -4.98 -3.50
CA LEU A 181 17.66 -5.09 -4.93
C LEU A 181 18.99 -5.82 -5.11
N VAL A 182 20.06 -5.36 -4.46
CA VAL A 182 21.39 -5.95 -4.58
C VAL A 182 21.38 -7.43 -4.16
N VAL A 183 20.63 -7.76 -3.09
CA VAL A 183 20.50 -9.13 -2.59
C VAL A 183 19.66 -10.01 -3.52
N PHE A 184 18.61 -9.48 -4.16
CA PHE A 184 17.72 -10.22 -5.06
C PHE A 184 18.18 -10.18 -6.52
N LEU A 185 19.17 -9.36 -6.88
CA LEU A 185 19.74 -9.29 -8.23
C LEU A 185 20.26 -10.65 -8.71
N PRO A 186 21.00 -11.45 -7.91
CA PRO A 186 21.43 -12.80 -8.29
C PRO A 186 20.29 -13.76 -8.64
N LEU A 187 19.06 -13.48 -8.22
CA LEU A 187 17.89 -14.30 -8.56
C LEU A 187 17.67 -14.34 -10.08
N ASN A 188 17.96 -13.25 -10.78
CA ASN A 188 17.83 -13.15 -12.24
C ASN A 188 18.83 -14.05 -13.00
N LEU A 189 19.79 -14.68 -12.31
CA LEU A 189 20.70 -15.68 -12.89
C LEU A 189 20.04 -17.05 -13.08
N VAL A 190 18.85 -17.27 -12.51
CA VAL A 190 18.10 -18.51 -12.66
C VAL A 190 17.19 -18.40 -13.89
N PRO A 191 17.38 -19.23 -14.93
CA PRO A 191 16.55 -19.19 -16.12
C PRO A 191 15.07 -19.41 -15.79
N TYR A 192 14.19 -18.70 -16.50
CA TYR A 192 12.72 -18.78 -16.41
C TYR A 192 12.07 -18.39 -15.08
N VAL A 193 12.73 -18.64 -13.93
CA VAL A 193 12.20 -18.41 -12.59
C VAL A 193 12.70 -17.10 -11.99
N GLY A 194 13.93 -16.70 -12.32
CA GLY A 194 14.58 -15.54 -11.73
C GLY A 194 13.79 -14.25 -11.89
N THR A 195 13.48 -13.93 -13.13
CA THR A 195 12.77 -12.69 -13.50
C THR A 195 11.35 -12.62 -12.91
N PRO A 196 10.48 -13.64 -13.05
CA PRO A 196 9.18 -13.60 -12.38
C PRO A 196 9.29 -13.48 -10.85
N ALA A 197 10.22 -14.21 -10.23
CA ALA A 197 10.41 -14.14 -8.79
C ALA A 197 10.88 -12.74 -8.35
N PHE A 198 11.79 -12.12 -9.11
CA PHE A 198 12.24 -10.76 -8.88
C PHE A 198 11.09 -9.74 -8.94
N ILE A 199 10.22 -9.85 -9.97
CA ILE A 199 9.03 -9.00 -10.10
C ILE A 199 8.08 -9.21 -8.91
N ILE A 200 7.81 -10.47 -8.54
CA ILE A 200 6.85 -10.78 -7.46
C ILE A 200 7.39 -10.29 -6.11
N ILE A 201 8.67 -10.50 -5.80
CA ILE A 201 9.29 -10.09 -4.54
C ILE A 201 9.29 -8.56 -4.42
N THR A 202 9.81 -7.87 -5.44
CA THR A 202 9.86 -6.40 -5.47
C THR A 202 8.46 -5.80 -5.48
N GLY A 203 7.54 -6.37 -6.27
CA GLY A 203 6.14 -5.98 -6.31
C GLY A 203 5.45 -6.14 -4.95
N THR A 204 5.67 -7.25 -4.24
CA THR A 204 5.09 -7.48 -2.90
C THR A 204 5.38 -6.33 -1.94
N ARG A 205 6.59 -5.76 -2.00
CA ARG A 205 6.97 -4.60 -1.21
C ARG A 205 6.15 -3.37 -1.58
N LEU A 206 6.07 -3.04 -2.88
CA LEU A 206 5.24 -1.92 -3.37
C LEU A 206 3.77 -2.09 -2.93
N GLY A 207 3.26 -3.32 -2.97
CA GLY A 207 1.94 -3.66 -2.45
C GLY A 207 1.79 -3.32 -0.98
N LYS A 208 2.69 -3.80 -0.11
CA LYS A 208 2.64 -3.52 1.34
C LYS A 208 2.72 -2.02 1.65
N LEU A 209 3.50 -1.27 0.87
CA LEU A 209 3.66 0.17 1.03
C LEU A 209 2.49 0.99 0.45
N SER A 210 1.69 0.43 -0.47
CA SER A 210 0.58 1.15 -1.12
C SER A 210 -0.46 1.68 -0.12
N HIS A 211 -0.68 0.94 0.97
CA HIS A 211 -1.64 1.27 2.03
C HIS A 211 -1.04 2.07 3.19
N TYR A 212 0.20 2.50 3.11
CA TYR A 212 0.84 3.25 4.19
C TYR A 212 0.07 4.53 4.55
N ARG A 213 -0.36 5.31 3.55
CA ARG A 213 -1.21 6.49 3.78
C ARG A 213 -2.54 6.14 4.47
N TRP A 214 -3.19 5.05 4.08
CA TRP A 214 -4.42 4.59 4.73
C TRP A 214 -4.22 4.29 6.21
N PHE A 215 -3.10 3.64 6.57
CA PHE A 215 -2.77 3.37 7.96
C PHE A 215 -2.54 4.64 8.78
N GLN A 216 -1.93 5.67 8.19
CA GLN A 216 -1.80 6.98 8.82
C GLN A 216 -3.16 7.63 9.05
N LEU A 217 -4.04 7.64 8.04
CA LEU A 217 -5.38 8.23 8.15
C LEU A 217 -6.23 7.55 9.23
N ARG A 218 -5.98 6.27 9.51
CA ARG A 218 -6.61 5.52 10.60
C ARG A 218 -5.92 5.69 11.96
N GLY A 219 -4.76 6.35 12.01
CA GLY A 219 -4.00 6.51 13.25
C GLY A 219 -3.45 5.21 13.84
N LEU A 220 -3.21 4.18 13.03
CA LEU A 220 -2.77 2.86 13.53
C LEU A 220 -1.35 2.91 14.10
N SER A 221 -1.14 2.24 15.24
CA SER A 221 0.18 1.96 15.78
C SER A 221 0.99 1.01 14.88
N LYS A 222 2.33 1.00 15.03
CA LYS A 222 3.22 0.13 14.22
C LYS A 222 2.87 -1.36 14.33
N GLU A 223 2.44 -1.81 15.51
CA GLU A 223 2.05 -3.21 15.73
C GLU A 223 0.72 -3.55 15.03
N GLU A 224 -0.25 -2.63 15.05
CA GLU A 224 -1.51 -2.80 14.32
C GLU A 224 -1.29 -2.79 12.81
N GLN A 225 -0.45 -1.90 12.30
CA GLN A 225 -0.05 -1.88 10.89
C GLN A 225 0.56 -3.23 10.49
N LYS A 226 1.48 -3.76 11.29
CA LYS A 226 2.11 -5.06 11.03
C LYS A 226 1.09 -6.20 11.02
N ARG A 227 0.09 -6.16 11.92
CA ARG A 227 -1.01 -7.12 11.94
C ARG A 227 -1.87 -7.06 10.68
N GLU A 228 -2.30 -5.86 10.29
CA GLU A 228 -3.09 -5.63 9.07
C GLU A 228 -2.31 -6.07 7.82
N ILE A 229 -1.01 -5.77 7.77
CA ILE A 229 -0.14 -6.19 6.68
C ILE A 229 -0.06 -7.71 6.57
N LYS A 230 0.04 -8.42 7.70
CA LYS A 230 0.05 -9.90 7.71
C LYS A 230 -1.24 -10.48 7.13
N LEU A 231 -2.40 -9.92 7.49
CA LEU A 231 -3.71 -10.40 7.02
C LEU A 231 -3.90 -10.23 5.51
N LEU A 232 -3.35 -9.15 4.96
CA LEU A 232 -3.45 -8.76 3.54
C LEU A 232 -2.22 -9.13 2.71
N THR A 233 -1.25 -9.86 3.27
CA THR A 233 0.03 -10.14 2.59
C THR A 233 -0.18 -10.74 1.21
N TRP A 234 -1.07 -11.72 1.07
CA TRP A 234 -1.36 -12.36 -0.21
C TRP A 234 -1.93 -11.37 -1.24
N ASP A 235 -2.86 -10.50 -0.83
CA ASP A 235 -3.43 -9.47 -1.68
C ASP A 235 -2.36 -8.45 -2.11
N TYR A 236 -1.46 -8.07 -1.21
CA TYR A 236 -0.34 -7.17 -1.52
C TYR A 236 0.64 -7.76 -2.53
N VAL A 237 0.91 -9.07 -2.49
CA VAL A 237 1.74 -9.73 -3.52
C VAL A 237 1.15 -9.43 -4.89
N TRP A 238 -0.14 -9.68 -5.08
CA TRP A 238 -0.78 -9.58 -6.41
C TRP A 238 -1.07 -8.16 -6.85
N PHE A 239 -1.52 -7.29 -5.93
CA PHE A 239 -1.64 -5.85 -6.20
C PHE A 239 -0.29 -5.29 -6.64
N GLY A 240 0.75 -5.57 -5.85
CA GLY A 240 2.09 -5.05 -6.05
C GLY A 240 2.78 -5.60 -7.29
N THR A 241 2.54 -6.87 -7.64
CA THR A 241 3.04 -7.48 -8.88
C THR A 241 2.49 -6.76 -10.10
N VAL A 242 1.17 -6.52 -10.16
CA VAL A 242 0.57 -5.78 -11.29
C VAL A 242 1.03 -4.33 -11.33
N ALA A 243 1.08 -3.67 -10.17
CA ALA A 243 1.61 -2.31 -10.05
C ALA A 243 3.04 -2.21 -10.60
N MET A 244 3.93 -3.13 -10.20
CA MET A 244 5.30 -3.17 -10.68
C MET A 244 5.35 -3.36 -12.20
N ILE A 245 4.60 -4.31 -12.76
CA ILE A 245 4.58 -4.55 -14.21
C ILE A 245 4.15 -3.29 -14.98
N LEU A 246 3.16 -2.56 -14.47
CA LEU A 246 2.73 -1.30 -15.07
C LEU A 246 3.83 -0.23 -15.00
N GLU A 247 4.47 -0.08 -13.84
CA GLU A 247 5.54 0.90 -13.64
C GLU A 247 6.82 0.61 -14.44
N LEU A 248 7.06 -0.66 -14.83
CA LEU A 248 8.17 -1.05 -15.72
C LEU A 248 8.04 -0.45 -17.13
N ILE A 249 6.88 0.06 -17.53
CA ILE A 249 6.70 0.70 -18.85
C ILE A 249 7.39 2.08 -18.81
N PRO A 250 8.49 2.28 -19.56
CA PRO A 250 9.23 3.54 -19.55
C PRO A 250 8.35 4.71 -19.97
N ILE A 251 8.70 5.93 -19.55
CA ILE A 251 7.99 7.20 -19.86
C ILE A 251 6.64 7.33 -19.13
N LEU A 252 5.89 6.23 -19.01
CA LEU A 252 4.60 6.16 -18.33
C LEU A 252 4.71 5.84 -16.84
N SER A 253 5.91 5.64 -16.29
CA SER A 253 6.11 5.29 -14.88
C SER A 253 5.43 6.28 -13.92
N PHE A 254 5.49 7.59 -14.17
CA PHE A 254 4.79 8.59 -13.34
C PHE A 254 3.25 8.47 -13.44
N PHE A 255 2.73 8.21 -14.65
CA PHE A 255 1.31 7.97 -14.87
C PHE A 255 0.84 6.71 -14.12
N PHE A 256 1.57 5.62 -14.24
CA PHE A 256 1.26 4.37 -13.54
C PHE A 256 1.41 4.48 -12.04
N LEU A 257 2.34 5.29 -11.55
CA LEU A 257 2.49 5.59 -10.13
C LEU A 257 1.23 6.25 -9.55
N LEU A 258 0.74 7.34 -10.18
CA LEU A 258 -0.45 8.04 -9.69
C LEU A 258 -1.72 7.19 -9.83
N THR A 259 -1.88 6.50 -10.97
CA THR A 259 -3.05 5.65 -11.19
C THR A 259 -3.07 4.43 -10.27
N THR A 260 -1.90 3.85 -9.96
CA THR A 260 -1.77 2.80 -8.94
C THR A 260 -2.10 3.33 -7.55
N THR A 261 -1.68 4.56 -7.21
CA THR A 261 -2.08 5.21 -5.96
C THR A 261 -3.60 5.41 -5.89
N THR A 262 -4.27 5.80 -6.97
CA THR A 262 -5.75 5.81 -7.05
C THR A 262 -6.33 4.41 -6.85
N GLY A 263 -5.74 3.39 -7.47
CA GLY A 263 -6.14 1.99 -7.30
C GLY A 263 -6.05 1.52 -5.85
N SER A 264 -4.96 1.89 -5.17
CA SER A 264 -4.75 1.64 -3.74
C SER A 264 -5.80 2.34 -2.89
N ALA A 265 -6.13 3.60 -3.20
CA ALA A 265 -7.18 4.34 -2.50
C ALA A 265 -8.57 3.69 -2.69
N LEU A 266 -8.91 3.28 -3.91
CA LEU A 266 -10.14 2.54 -4.19
C LEU A 266 -10.22 1.23 -3.41
N TRP A 267 -9.09 0.54 -3.28
CA TRP A 267 -9.02 -0.70 -2.52
C TRP A 267 -9.21 -0.48 -1.02
N ALA A 268 -8.45 0.46 -0.44
CA ALA A 268 -8.59 0.82 0.96
C ALA A 268 -10.02 1.30 1.29
N ALA A 269 -10.63 2.10 0.41
CA ALA A 269 -12.00 2.56 0.59
C ALA A 269 -13.02 1.42 0.62
N ARG A 270 -12.82 0.38 -0.21
CA ARG A 270 -13.65 -0.83 -0.14
C ARG A 270 -13.44 -1.58 1.18
N ILE A 271 -12.21 -1.69 1.66
CA ILE A 271 -11.93 -2.34 2.95
C ILE A 271 -12.67 -1.59 4.08
N GLU A 272 -12.68 -0.26 4.06
CA GLU A 272 -13.45 0.57 5.01
C GLU A 272 -14.96 0.33 4.91
N ASP A 273 -15.53 0.30 3.70
CA ASP A 273 -16.95 -0.01 3.49
C ASP A 273 -17.31 -1.42 3.98
N GLU A 274 -16.45 -2.42 3.73
CA GLU A 274 -16.64 -3.78 4.25
C GLU A 274 -16.59 -3.81 5.79
N ARG A 275 -15.65 -3.09 6.43
CA ARG A 275 -15.56 -2.98 7.90
C ARG A 275 -16.82 -2.39 8.52
N LYS A 276 -17.29 -1.26 7.98
CA LYS A 276 -18.52 -0.60 8.43
C LYS A 276 -19.73 -1.53 8.34
N ARG A 277 -19.88 -2.26 7.24
CA ARG A 277 -20.98 -3.23 7.05
C ARG A 277 -20.93 -4.41 8.02
N THR A 278 -19.73 -4.89 8.33
CA THR A 278 -19.54 -6.01 9.27
C THR A 278 -19.63 -5.60 10.75
N GLY A 279 -19.84 -4.31 11.05
CA GLY A 279 -19.97 -3.83 12.43
C GLY A 279 -18.68 -3.96 13.26
N VAL A 280 -17.52 -4.18 12.62
CA VAL A 280 -16.24 -4.32 13.35
C VAL A 280 -15.94 -3.07 14.18
N ASP A 281 -16.28 -1.89 13.68
CA ASP A 281 -16.10 -0.64 14.42
C ASP A 281 -17.05 -0.54 15.63
N SER A 282 -18.29 -1.06 15.53
CA SER A 282 -19.23 -1.10 16.66
C SER A 282 -18.85 -2.11 17.75
N LEU A 283 -18.08 -3.14 17.41
CA LEU A 283 -17.59 -4.12 18.38
C LEU A 283 -16.42 -3.56 19.21
N ILE A 284 -15.51 -2.80 18.58
CA ILE A 284 -14.36 -2.19 19.26
C ILE A 284 -14.82 -1.12 20.27
N VAL A 285 -15.85 -0.33 19.94
CA VAL A 285 -16.39 0.70 20.83
C VAL A 285 -17.03 0.10 22.09
N ASN A 286 -17.67 -1.06 21.99
CA ASN A 286 -18.30 -1.72 23.14
C ASN A 286 -17.30 -2.41 24.08
N GLU A 287 -16.10 -2.77 23.59
CA GLU A 287 -15.08 -3.46 24.41
C GLU A 287 -14.29 -2.48 25.32
N GLN A 288 -14.37 -1.18 25.07
CA GLN A 288 -13.62 -0.14 25.80
C GLN A 288 -14.41 0.59 26.90
N VAL A 289 -15.66 0.17 27.21
CA VAL A 289 -16.47 0.80 28.27
C VAL A 289 -16.92 -0.20 29.32
N PRO A 290 -16.17 -0.35 30.44
CA PRO A 290 -16.77 -0.66 31.73
C PRO A 290 -16.86 0.65 32.52
N THR A 291 -17.93 1.43 32.31
CA THR A 291 -18.31 2.49 33.25
C THR A 291 -19.45 1.98 34.11
N GLU A 292 -19.12 1.05 35.00
CA GLU A 292 -19.95 0.81 36.17
C GLU A 292 -19.64 1.95 37.14
N ALA A 293 -20.57 2.90 37.26
CA ALA A 293 -20.44 4.00 38.22
C ALA A 293 -20.33 3.41 39.64
N PRO A 294 -19.44 3.92 40.52
CA PRO A 294 -19.38 3.44 41.90
C PRO A 294 -20.73 3.68 42.59
N PRO A 295 -21.21 2.74 43.43
CA PRO A 295 -22.45 2.96 44.18
C PRO A 295 -22.31 4.19 45.09
N GLU A 296 -23.38 4.99 45.15
CA GLU A 296 -23.51 6.16 46.02
C GLU A 296 -23.27 5.78 47.48
N TYR A 297 -22.28 6.41 48.11
CA TYR A 297 -22.03 6.28 49.54
C TYR A 297 -23.07 7.10 50.31
N SER A 298 -24.08 6.44 50.87
CA SER A 298 -25.05 7.09 51.77
C SER A 298 -24.43 7.24 53.16
N ASP A 299 -24.00 8.46 53.51
CA ASP A 299 -23.68 8.83 54.89
C ASP A 299 -24.98 8.96 55.69
N ASN A 300 -25.41 7.86 56.30
CA ASN A 300 -26.42 7.88 57.35
C ASN A 300 -25.73 7.56 58.68
N MET A 301 -25.23 8.58 59.37
CA MET A 301 -25.08 8.52 60.83
C MET A 301 -25.81 9.68 61.48
N ALA A 302 -26.83 9.30 62.25
CA ALA A 302 -27.46 10.10 63.30
C ALA A 302 -26.53 10.18 64.52
#